data_AF-A0A1G7D1B1-F1
#
_entry.id   AF-A0A1G7D1B1-F1
#
_cell.length_a   1.000
_cell.length_b   1.000
_cell.length_c   1.000
_cell.angle_alpha   90.00
_cell.angle_beta   90.00
_cell.angle_gamma   90.00
#
_symmetry.space_group_name_H-M   'P 1'
#
loop_
_entity.id
_entity.type
_entity.pdbx_description
1 polymer ?
#
loop_
_entity_poly.entity_id
_entity_poly.type
_entity_poly.pdbx_seq_one_letter_code
_entity_poly.pdbx_strand_id
1 'polypeptide(L)'
;MLKDLSLKANQVPLLAGEVVHKDQNGLLAEMNTIIQTLPKIIPTSHVISSRGCGAKSDRTHFNSEGIRELGKRYALKMLSLQYNLVPTHN
;
A
#
# COMPACT_ATOMS: atom_id res chain seq x y z
N MET A 1 14.43 -11.33 1.79
CA MET A 1 13.01 -11.69 1.53
C MET A 1 12.81 -12.48 0.23
N LEU A 2 12.84 -11.87 -0.97
CA LEU A 2 12.53 -12.61 -2.22
C LEU A 2 13.43 -13.84 -2.45
N LYS A 3 14.74 -13.67 -2.23
CA LYS A 3 15.72 -14.76 -2.27
C LYS A 3 15.40 -15.84 -1.23
N ASP A 4 15.15 -15.42 0.01
CA ASP A 4 14.88 -16.35 1.12
C ASP A 4 13.59 -17.16 0.91
N LEU A 5 12.62 -16.60 0.18
CA LEU A 5 11.37 -17.25 -0.18
C LEU A 5 11.38 -17.90 -1.56
N SER A 6 12.51 -17.89 -2.27
CA SER A 6 12.65 -18.40 -3.66
C SER A 6 11.62 -17.82 -4.65
N LEU A 7 11.25 -16.54 -4.49
CA LEU A 7 10.27 -15.86 -5.32
C LEU A 7 10.93 -15.07 -6.45
N LYS A 8 10.32 -15.11 -7.65
CA LYS A 8 10.71 -14.25 -8.78
C LYS A 8 9.92 -12.94 -8.75
N ALA A 9 10.64 -11.83 -8.73
CA ALA A 9 10.10 -10.47 -8.59
C ALA A 9 9.05 -10.10 -9.66
N ASN A 10 9.18 -10.62 -10.88
CA ASN A 10 8.27 -10.40 -12.00
C ASN A 10 7.07 -11.35 -12.04
N GLN A 11 7.04 -12.38 -11.19
CA GLN A 11 5.93 -13.34 -11.09
C GLN A 11 5.07 -13.08 -9.84
N VAL A 12 5.64 -12.45 -8.82
CA VAL A 12 4.98 -12.17 -7.54
C VAL A 12 5.16 -10.69 -7.20
N PRO A 13 4.23 -9.81 -7.61
CA PRO A 13 4.32 -8.39 -7.28
C PRO A 13 4.14 -8.19 -5.78
N LEU A 14 5.02 -7.41 -5.15
CA LEU A 14 4.90 -7.05 -3.74
C LEU A 14 4.05 -5.78 -3.60
N LEU A 15 2.86 -5.89 -3.00
CA LEU A 15 2.04 -4.74 -2.65
C LEU A 15 2.16 -4.47 -1.14
N ALA A 16 2.55 -3.26 -0.76
CA ALA A 16 2.73 -2.86 0.63
C ALA A 16 1.93 -1.59 0.93
N GLY A 17 1.08 -1.66 1.95
CA GLY A 17 0.20 -0.57 2.35
C GLY A 17 0.90 0.34 3.34
N GLU A 18 0.63 1.64 3.21
CA GLU A 18 0.98 2.62 4.23
C GLU A 18 0.19 2.35 5.53
N VAL A 19 0.77 2.74 6.67
CA VAL A 19 0.07 2.79 7.97
C VAL A 19 -0.83 4.03 8.03
N VAL A 20 -1.61 4.22 9.10
CA VAL A 20 -2.48 5.41 9.27
C VAL A 20 -1.71 6.68 8.94
N HIS A 21 -2.25 7.44 7.98
CA HIS A 21 -1.53 8.52 7.33
C HIS A 21 -1.48 9.79 8.20
N LYS A 22 -0.52 10.67 7.91
CA LYS A 22 -0.25 11.88 8.70
C LYS A 22 -1.37 12.93 8.67
N ASP A 23 -2.24 12.88 7.66
CA ASP A 23 -3.42 13.74 7.52
C ASP A 23 -4.48 13.47 8.59
N GLN A 24 -4.35 12.35 9.30
CA GLN A 24 -5.23 11.94 10.40
C GLN A 24 -4.44 11.80 11.72
N ASN A 25 -3.28 12.44 11.82
CA ASN A 25 -2.37 12.41 12.98
C ASN A 25 -1.98 10.97 13.39
N GLY A 26 -1.82 10.07 12.41
CA GLY A 26 -1.42 8.68 12.64
C GLY A 26 -0.15 8.58 13.48
N LEU A 27 -0.18 7.75 14.53
CA LEU A 27 0.90 7.69 15.53
C LEU A 27 2.25 7.29 14.93
N LEU A 28 2.22 6.47 13.87
CA LEU A 28 3.39 5.95 13.17
C LEU A 28 3.47 6.45 11.72
N ALA A 29 2.81 7.57 11.40
CA ALA A 29 2.73 8.07 10.01
C ALA A 29 4.11 8.33 9.38
N GLU A 30 5.14 8.64 10.17
CA GLU A 30 6.51 8.81 9.70
C GLU A 30 7.11 7.52 9.11
N MET A 31 6.62 6.34 9.52
CA MET A 31 7.04 5.06 8.92
C MET A 31 6.64 4.96 7.43
N ASN A 32 5.65 5.74 6.98
CA ASN A 32 5.29 5.80 5.56
C ASN A 32 6.44 6.35 4.71
N THR A 33 7.35 7.16 5.26
CA THR A 33 8.56 7.60 4.54
C THR A 33 9.49 6.42 4.23
N ILE A 34 9.64 5.48 5.17
CA ILE A 34 10.41 4.25 5.00
C ILE A 34 9.70 3.31 4.03
N ILE A 35 8.39 3.12 4.16
CA ILE A 35 7.59 2.26 3.26
C ILE A 35 7.71 2.76 1.81
N GLN A 36 7.69 4.08 1.59
CA GLN A 36 7.90 4.69 0.28
C GLN A 36 9.26 4.40 -0.36
N THR A 37 10.25 3.93 0.41
CA THR A 37 11.56 3.52 -0.14
C THR A 37 11.57 2.11 -0.74
N LEU A 38 10.52 1.30 -0.51
CA LEU A 38 10.46 -0.09 -1.00
C LEU A 38 10.79 -0.24 -2.49
N PRO A 39 10.28 0.60 -3.41
CA PRO A 39 10.61 0.50 -4.84
C PRO A 39 12.10 0.68 -5.16
N LYS A 40 12.88 1.32 -4.28
CA LYS A 40 14.34 1.47 -4.45
C LYS A 40 15.10 0.18 -4.15
N ILE A 41 14.54 -0.67 -3.28
CA ILE A 41 15.16 -1.93 -2.84
C ILE A 41 14.59 -3.14 -3.60
N ILE A 42 13.28 -3.12 -3.84
CA ILE A 42 12.55 -4.12 -4.62
C ILE A 42 11.83 -3.37 -5.75
N PRO A 43 12.42 -3.27 -6.96
CA PRO A 43 11.86 -2.46 -8.06
C PRO A 43 10.46 -2.87 -8.53
N THR A 44 10.05 -4.12 -8.30
CA THR A 44 8.70 -4.63 -8.61
C THR A 44 7.72 -4.48 -7.44
N SER A 45 8.08 -3.74 -6.40
CA SER A 45 7.17 -3.43 -5.30
C SER A 45 6.31 -2.20 -5.59
N HIS A 46 5.13 -2.18 -4.99
CA HIS A 46 4.14 -1.14 -5.18
C HIS A 46 3.58 -0.70 -3.83
N VAL A 47 3.71 0.58 -3.51
CA VAL A 47 3.17 1.16 -2.28
C VAL A 47 1.71 1.54 -2.51
N ILE A 48 0.83 1.12 -1.60
CA ILE A 48 -0.59 1.44 -1.61
C ILE A 48 -0.85 2.53 -0.58
N SER A 49 -1.25 3.71 -1.05
CA SER A 49 -1.40 4.85 -0.14
C SER A 49 -2.63 4.71 0.76
N SER A 50 -2.45 5.04 2.04
CA SER A 50 -3.49 5.07 3.07
C SER A 50 -4.06 6.47 3.31
N ARG A 51 -3.61 7.49 2.56
CA ARG A 51 -4.14 8.85 2.65
C ARG A 51 -5.65 8.87 2.49
N GLY A 52 -6.36 9.54 3.39
CA GLY A 52 -7.82 9.57 3.43
C GLY A 52 -8.51 8.24 3.83
N CYS A 53 -7.76 7.17 4.14
CA CYS A 53 -8.36 5.96 4.70
C CYS A 53 -8.65 6.18 6.18
N GLY A 54 -9.93 6.25 6.56
CA GLY A 54 -10.38 6.58 7.91
C GLY A 54 -9.72 5.77 9.02
N ALA A 55 -9.22 6.46 10.05
CA ALA A 55 -8.65 5.87 11.26
C ALA A 55 -9.67 5.74 12.40
N LYS A 56 -9.36 4.88 13.37
CA LYS A 56 -10.01 4.88 14.70
C LYS A 56 -9.41 5.99 15.57
N SER A 57 -10.05 6.27 16.70
CA SER A 57 -9.59 7.27 17.67
C SER A 57 -8.23 6.95 18.29
N ASP A 58 -7.76 5.71 18.23
CA ASP A 58 -6.42 5.30 18.67
C ASP A 58 -5.29 5.77 17.74
N ARG A 59 -5.63 6.23 16.52
CA ARG A 59 -4.68 6.72 15.48
C ARG A 59 -3.68 5.66 15.01
N THR A 60 -3.91 4.38 15.30
CA THR A 60 -3.05 3.26 14.92
C THR A 60 -3.78 2.23 14.06
N HIS A 61 -5.10 2.12 14.19
CA HIS A 61 -5.92 1.21 13.40
C HIS A 61 -6.83 1.98 12.43
N PHE A 62 -7.05 1.40 11.25
CA PHE A 62 -8.11 1.86 10.35
C PHE A 62 -9.49 1.53 10.92
N ASN A 63 -10.47 2.40 10.67
CA ASN A 63 -11.87 2.08 10.90
C ASN A 63 -12.42 1.23 9.75
N SER A 64 -13.67 0.79 9.84
CA SER A 64 -14.27 -0.10 8.85
C SER A 64 -14.34 0.50 7.45
N GLU A 65 -14.56 1.80 7.32
CA GLU A 65 -14.57 2.49 6.01
C GLU A 65 -13.15 2.62 5.46
N GLY A 66 -12.18 3.03 6.30
CA GLY A 66 -10.79 3.17 5.92
C GLY A 66 -10.16 1.87 5.45
N ILE A 67 -10.42 0.74 6.12
CA ILE A 67 -9.86 -0.55 5.69
C ILE A 67 -10.50 -1.05 4.39
N ARG A 68 -11.79 -0.77 4.15
CA ARG A 68 -12.45 -1.08 2.87
C ARG A 68 -11.85 -0.26 1.73
N GLU A 69 -11.61 1.04 1.96
CA GLU A 69 -11.00 1.92 0.97
C GLU A 69 -9.56 1.49 0.65
N LEU A 70 -8.75 1.19 1.67
CA LEU A 70 -7.41 0.67 1.46
C LEU A 70 -7.44 -0.65 0.67
N GLY A 71 -8.35 -1.57 1.02
CA GLY A 71 -8.55 -2.83 0.29
C GLY A 71 -8.94 -2.64 -1.18
N LYS A 72 -9.81 -1.68 -1.50
CA LYS A 72 -10.13 -1.32 -2.90
C LYS A 72 -8.89 -0.87 -3.67
N ARG A 73 -8.02 -0.06 -3.05
CA ARG A 73 -6.78 0.41 -3.69
C ARG A 73 -5.79 -0.72 -3.95
N TYR A 74 -5.68 -1.67 -3.02
CA TYR A 74 -4.94 -2.91 -3.24
C TYR A 74 -5.47 -3.68 -4.45
N ALA A 75 -6.78 -3.89 -4.51
CA ALA A 75 -7.43 -4.61 -5.61
C ALA A 75 -7.21 -3.90 -6.95
N LEU A 76 -7.43 -2.58 -7.02
CA LEU A 76 -7.19 -1.78 -8.21
C LEU A 76 -5.74 -1.87 -8.68
N LYS A 77 -4.78 -1.80 -7.75
CA LYS A 77 -3.37 -1.95 -8.11
C LYS A 77 -3.07 -3.34 -8.64
N MET A 78 -3.55 -4.40 -7.99
CA MET A 78 -3.33 -5.77 -8.45
C MET A 78 -3.95 -6.03 -9.83
N LEU A 79 -5.18 -5.57 -10.05
CA LEU A 79 -5.85 -5.66 -11.36
C LEU A 79 -5.07 -4.91 -12.44
N SER A 80 -4.55 -3.71 -12.14
CA SER A 80 -3.73 -2.96 -13.11
C SER A 80 -2.45 -3.70 -13.50
N LEU A 81 -1.82 -4.42 -12.57
CA LEU A 81 -0.60 -5.18 -12.81
C LEU A 81 -0.86 -6.49 -13.55
N GLN A 82 -2.01 -7.13 -13.28
CA GLN A 82 -2.36 -8.42 -13.88
C GLN A 82 -2.88 -8.27 -15.31
N TYR A 83 -3.60 -7.20 -15.61
CA TYR A 83 -4.26 -6.98 -16.89
C TYR A 83 -3.69 -5.79 -17.68
N ASN A 84 -2.56 -5.21 -17.24
CA ASN A 84 -1.95 -4.01 -17.83
C ASN A 84 -2.94 -2.85 -18.02
N LEU A 85 -3.85 -2.65 -17.07
CA LEU A 85 -4.84 -1.57 -17.14
C LEU A 85 -4.15 -0.23 -16.84
N VAL A 86 -4.27 0.73 -17.75
CA VAL A 86 -3.93 2.13 -17.49
C VAL A 86 -5.10 2.74 -16.71
N PRO A 87 -4.89 3.29 -15.49
CA PRO A 87 -5.96 3.93 -14.74
C PRO A 87 -6.48 5.14 -15.53
N THR A 88 -7.77 5.14 -15.91
CA THR A 88 -8.43 6.33 -16.43
C THR A 88 -8.76 7.25 -15.25
N HIS A 89 -8.12 8.43 -15.20
CA HIS A 89 -8.47 9.46 -14.23
C HIS A 89 -9.91 9.91 -14.47
N ASN A 90 -10.76 9.79 -13.44
CA ASN A 90 -12.04 10.51 -13.32
C ASN A 90 -11.90 11.54 -12.20
#